data_AF-A0A6N7PBK3-F1
#
_entry.id   AF-A0A6N7PBK3-F1
#
_cell.length_a   1.000
_cell.length_b   1.000
_cell.length_c   1.000
_cell.angle_alpha   90.00
_cell.angle_beta   90.00
_cell.angle_gamma   90.00
#
_symmetry.space_group_name_H-M   'P 1'
#
loop_
_entity.id
_entity.type
_entity.pdbx_description
1 polymer ?
#
loop_
_entity_poly.entity_id
_entity_poly.type
_entity_poly.pdbx_seq_one_letter_code
_entity_poly.pdbx_strand_id
1 'polypeptide(L)'
;MILLFIMLFNIDIDVAVQIRYPGLNREFIKDLKVFYLIDNQLVSPQANLGHETGFEVSMDGGEVLLKVFPHIPKDKSPATTILKFNARRQDTLTTFYQFSKAGVRCSKVLYNRALKWDLDNGKFPALRKITIVMNND
;
A
#
# COMPACT_ATOMS: atom_id res chain seq x y z
N MET A 1 13.49 -4.69 39.46
CA MET A 1 13.88 -4.34 38.08
C MET A 1 12.62 -4.44 37.22
N ILE A 2 12.00 -3.31 36.89
CA ILE A 2 10.71 -3.29 36.17
C ILE A 2 11.01 -3.39 34.67
N LEU A 3 10.58 -4.48 34.03
CA LEU A 3 10.56 -4.58 32.56
C LEU A 3 9.51 -3.59 32.04
N LEU A 4 9.96 -2.51 31.44
CA LEU A 4 9.10 -1.57 30.73
C LEU A 4 8.68 -2.23 29.40
N PHE A 5 7.51 -2.86 29.39
CA PHE A 5 6.82 -3.22 28.16
C PHE A 5 6.44 -1.93 27.44
N ILE A 6 7.20 -1.55 26.44
CA ILE A 6 6.76 -0.55 25.46
C ILE A 6 5.66 -1.25 24.66
N MET A 7 4.40 -1.07 25.06
CA MET A 7 3.27 -1.29 24.15
C MET A 7 3.48 -0.33 22.98
N LEU A 8 3.95 -0.88 21.86
CA LEU A 8 3.97 -0.20 20.58
C LEU A 8 2.51 0.03 20.19
N PHE A 9 1.99 1.22 20.49
CA PHE A 9 0.74 1.67 19.89
C PHE A 9 0.92 1.62 18.37
N ASN A 10 0.20 0.70 17.73
CA ASN A 10 -0.04 0.71 16.29
C ASN A 10 -0.76 2.02 15.99
N ILE A 11 -0.02 3.01 15.48
CA ILE A 11 -0.65 4.15 14.83
C ILE A 11 -1.13 3.60 13.50
N ASP A 12 -2.41 3.24 13.42
CA ASP A 12 -3.05 2.75 12.21
C ASP A 12 -3.06 3.88 11.18
N ILE A 13 -2.07 3.82 10.29
CA ILE A 13 -2.01 4.66 9.10
C ILE A 13 -2.82 3.93 8.04
N ASP A 14 -4.13 4.16 8.03
CA ASP A 14 -5.05 3.63 7.02
C ASP A 14 -4.83 4.36 5.68
N VAL A 15 -3.69 4.12 5.02
CA VAL A 15 -3.46 4.57 3.65
C VAL A 15 -3.81 3.41 2.73
N ALA A 16 -5.01 3.44 2.15
CA ALA A 16 -5.39 2.51 1.11
C ALA A 16 -5.04 3.11 -0.26
N VAL A 17 -4.22 2.40 -1.04
CA VAL A 17 -3.95 2.77 -2.43
C VAL A 17 -4.83 1.90 -3.32
N GLN A 18 -5.80 2.53 -3.97
CA GLN A 18 -6.65 1.88 -4.95
C GLN A 18 -5.98 1.92 -6.32
N ILE A 19 -5.74 0.77 -6.92
CA ILE A 19 -5.20 0.61 -8.26
C ILE A 19 -6.35 0.22 -9.20
N ARG A 20 -6.53 1.00 -10.26
CA ARG A 20 -7.38 0.69 -11.41
C ARG A 20 -6.48 0.37 -12.59
N TYR A 21 -6.71 -0.78 -13.23
CA TYR A 21 -5.98 -1.19 -14.44
C TYR A 21 -6.97 -1.72 -15.48
N PRO A 22 -6.88 -1.35 -16.77
CA PRO A 22 -7.87 -1.74 -17.78
C PRO A 22 -7.91 -3.25 -18.04
N GLY A 23 -6.83 -3.97 -17.73
CA GLY A 23 -6.77 -5.43 -17.79
C GLY A 23 -6.97 -6.14 -16.43
N LEU A 24 -7.37 -5.41 -15.38
CA LEU A 24 -7.58 -6.02 -14.06
C LEU A 24 -8.88 -6.80 -14.11
N ASN A 25 -8.78 -8.11 -13.94
CA ASN A 25 -9.93 -8.99 -13.86
C ASN A 25 -9.72 -10.04 -12.76
N ARG A 26 -10.78 -10.80 -12.45
CA ARG A 26 -10.75 -11.81 -11.39
C ARG A 26 -9.69 -12.89 -11.62
N GLU A 27 -9.45 -13.28 -12.86
CA GLU A 27 -8.45 -14.30 -13.18
C GLU A 27 -7.02 -13.76 -12.98
N PHE A 28 -6.79 -12.50 -13.33
CA PHE A 28 -5.49 -11.86 -13.19
C PHE A 28 -5.05 -11.72 -11.72
N ILE A 29 -6.01 -11.51 -10.81
CA ILE A 29 -5.77 -11.33 -9.37
C ILE A 29 -5.91 -12.61 -8.54
N LYS A 30 -6.38 -13.71 -9.14
CA LYS A 30 -6.70 -14.96 -8.44
C LYS A 30 -5.54 -15.50 -7.59
N ASP A 31 -4.32 -15.34 -8.09
CA ASP A 31 -3.08 -15.76 -7.42
C ASP A 31 -2.22 -14.57 -6.98
N LEU A 32 -2.84 -13.41 -6.72
CA LEU A 32 -2.14 -12.23 -6.24
C LEU A 32 -1.54 -12.52 -4.85
N LYS A 33 -0.22 -12.33 -4.74
CA LYS A 33 0.50 -12.35 -3.47
C LYS A 33 1.06 -10.97 -3.18
N VAL A 34 0.87 -10.51 -1.96
CA VAL A 34 1.43 -9.25 -1.46
C VAL A 34 2.60 -9.55 -0.54
N PHE A 35 3.66 -8.75 -0.65
CA PHE A 35 4.78 -8.76 0.27
C PHE A 35 5.18 -7.33 0.61
N TYR A 36 5.70 -7.13 1.82
CA TYR A 36 6.33 -5.89 2.25
C TYR A 36 7.83 -6.06 2.21
N LEU A 37 8.55 -5.07 1.69
CA LEU A 37 10.01 -5.03 1.76
C LEU A 37 10.43 -4.30 3.03
N ILE A 38 10.85 -5.03 4.04
CA ILE A 38 11.28 -4.50 5.35
C ILE A 38 12.73 -4.93 5.56
N ASP A 39 13.65 -3.98 5.74
CA ASP A 39 15.09 -4.26 5.91
C ASP A 39 15.66 -5.18 4.81
N ASN A 40 15.26 -4.91 3.57
CA ASN A 40 15.59 -5.69 2.37
C ASN A 40 15.11 -7.16 2.38
N GLN A 41 14.22 -7.52 3.30
CA GLN A 41 13.58 -8.83 3.37
C GLN A 41 12.12 -8.75 2.94
N LEU A 42 11.65 -9.78 2.24
CA LEU A 42 10.24 -9.92 1.89
C LEU A 42 9.48 -10.53 3.06
N VAL A 43 8.51 -9.78 3.58
CA VAL A 43 7.64 -10.18 4.68
C VAL A 43 6.21 -10.30 4.15
N SER A 44 5.56 -11.44 4.39
CA SER A 44 4.15 -11.60 4.05
C SER A 44 3.25 -10.81 5.00
N PRO A 45 2.08 -10.33 4.54
CA PRO A 45 1.06 -9.78 5.42
C PRO A 45 0.66 -10.75 6.52
N GLN A 46 0.41 -10.22 7.71
CA GLN A 46 0.01 -10.95 8.90
C GLN A 46 -0.95 -10.05 9.70
N ALA A 47 -1.84 -10.63 10.51
CA ALA A 47 -2.84 -9.87 11.28
C ALA A 47 -2.22 -8.79 12.20
N ASN A 48 -1.03 -9.04 12.75
CA ASN A 48 -0.27 -8.07 13.56
C ASN A 48 0.37 -6.92 12.74
N LEU A 49 0.43 -7.05 11.41
CA LEU A 49 0.93 -6.01 10.49
C LEU A 49 -0.20 -5.15 9.92
N GLY A 50 -1.44 -5.33 10.39
CA GLY A 50 -2.60 -4.49 10.10
C GLY A 50 -3.60 -5.07 9.09
N HIS A 51 -3.18 -5.98 8.20
CA HIS A 51 -4.06 -6.60 7.20
C HIS A 51 -3.63 -8.03 6.87
N GLU A 52 -4.52 -9.00 7.03
CA GLU A 52 -4.21 -10.44 6.88
C GLU A 52 -3.71 -10.81 5.47
N THR A 53 -4.22 -10.14 4.44
CA THR A 53 -3.86 -10.40 3.04
C THR A 53 -3.05 -9.28 2.38
N GLY A 54 -2.99 -8.09 3.00
CA GLY A 54 -2.35 -6.89 2.44
C GLY A 54 -3.09 -6.24 1.25
N PHE A 55 -4.23 -6.78 0.84
CA PHE A 55 -5.09 -6.20 -0.20
C PHE A 55 -6.57 -6.59 -0.05
N GLU A 56 -7.43 -5.80 -0.66
CA GLU A 56 -8.86 -6.06 -0.86
C GLU A 56 -9.22 -5.92 -2.34
N VAL A 57 -10.19 -6.72 -2.76
CA VAL A 57 -10.78 -6.63 -4.10
C VAL A 57 -12.22 -6.19 -3.97
N SER A 58 -12.60 -5.14 -4.69
CA SER A 58 -13.98 -4.69 -4.79
C SER A 58 -14.40 -4.51 -6.25
N MET A 59 -15.70 -4.45 -6.50
CA MET A 59 -16.24 -4.10 -7.82
C MET A 59 -16.95 -2.75 -7.74
N ASP A 60 -16.73 -1.89 -8.73
CA ASP A 60 -17.33 -0.56 -8.84
C ASP A 60 -17.67 -0.29 -10.30
N GLY A 61 -18.95 -0.12 -10.63
CA GLY A 61 -19.38 0.13 -12.01
C GLY A 61 -19.03 -0.99 -13.02
N GLY A 62 -18.85 -2.23 -12.56
CA GLY A 62 -18.40 -3.35 -13.40
C GLY A 62 -16.88 -3.47 -13.56
N GLU A 63 -16.12 -2.52 -13.03
CA GLU A 63 -14.67 -2.57 -12.98
C GLU A 63 -14.19 -3.29 -11.73
N VAL A 64 -13.15 -4.11 -11.87
CA VAL A 64 -12.43 -4.66 -10.73
C VAL A 64 -11.51 -3.58 -10.16
N LEU A 65 -11.56 -3.41 -8.84
CA LEU A 65 -10.70 -2.50 -8.10
C LEU A 65 -9.83 -3.29 -7.13
N LEU A 66 -8.52 -3.03 -7.16
CA LEU A 66 -7.58 -3.56 -6.18
C LEU A 66 -7.22 -2.46 -5.18
N LYS A 67 -7.55 -2.64 -3.91
CA LYS A 67 -7.06 -1.79 -2.82
C LYS A 67 -5.87 -2.48 -2.17
N VAL A 68 -4.72 -1.84 -2.19
CA VAL A 68 -3.51 -2.32 -1.53
C VAL A 68 -3.32 -1.52 -0.25
N PHE A 69 -2.92 -2.20 0.81
CA PHE A 69 -2.63 -1.60 2.11
C PHE A 69 -1.12 -1.69 2.35
N PRO A 70 -0.35 -0.64 2.05
CA PRO A 70 1.07 -0.63 2.33
C PRO A 70 1.31 -0.72 3.84
N HIS A 71 2.12 -1.68 4.26
CA HIS A 71 2.57 -1.74 5.64
C HIS A 71 3.70 -0.72 5.86
N ILE A 72 3.62 0.00 6.97
CA ILE A 72 4.58 1.02 7.35
C ILE A 72 5.24 0.56 8.64
N PRO A 73 6.47 0.02 8.56
CA PRO A 73 7.28 -0.09 9.77
C PRO A 73 7.46 1.31 10.33
N LYS A 74 7.19 1.48 11.63
CA LYS A 74 7.33 2.75 12.34
C LYS A 74 8.65 3.45 11.95
N ASP A 75 8.56 4.72 11.57
CA ASP A 75 9.69 5.59 11.21
C ASP A 75 10.49 5.17 9.95
N LYS A 76 9.95 4.28 9.10
CA LYS A 76 10.57 3.94 7.80
C LYS A 76 9.81 4.58 6.65
N SER A 77 10.52 5.40 5.89
CA SER A 77 10.07 5.92 4.59
C SER A 77 11.24 5.86 3.61
N PRO A 78 11.02 5.34 2.38
CA PRO A 78 9.75 4.84 1.86
C PRO A 78 9.38 3.44 2.35
N ALA A 79 8.10 3.10 2.30
CA ALA A 79 7.63 1.71 2.39
C ALA A 79 7.39 1.15 0.99
N THR A 80 7.79 -0.10 0.75
CA THR A 80 7.61 -0.76 -0.55
C THR A 80 6.78 -2.01 -0.39
N THR A 81 5.70 -2.07 -1.16
CA THR A 81 4.84 -3.24 -1.31
C THR A 81 5.11 -3.89 -2.68
N ILE A 82 5.34 -5.19 -2.68
CA ILE A 82 5.50 -6.00 -3.88
C ILE A 82 4.19 -6.73 -4.16
N LEU A 83 3.67 -6.56 -5.37
CA LEU A 83 2.47 -7.22 -5.86
C LEU A 83 2.88 -8.28 -6.89
N LYS A 84 2.80 -9.55 -6.54
CA LYS A 84 3.06 -10.65 -7.47
C LYS A 84 1.74 -11.16 -8.03
N PHE A 85 1.38 -10.72 -9.23
CA PHE A 85 0.23 -11.21 -9.97
C PHE A 85 0.65 -12.49 -10.70
N ASN A 86 0.21 -13.64 -10.20
CA ASN A 86 0.56 -14.96 -10.73
C ASN A 86 2.09 -15.14 -10.96
N ALA A 87 2.49 -16.06 -11.84
CA ALA A 87 3.90 -16.31 -12.15
C ALA A 87 4.49 -15.34 -13.20
N ARG A 88 3.70 -14.39 -13.73
CA ARG A 88 4.06 -13.63 -14.94
C ARG A 88 4.38 -12.16 -14.67
N ARG A 89 3.85 -11.56 -13.60
CA ARG A 89 4.02 -10.12 -13.36
C ARG A 89 4.29 -9.81 -11.90
N GLN A 90 5.28 -8.96 -11.69
CA GLN A 90 5.59 -8.39 -10.39
C GLN A 90 5.56 -6.87 -10.52
N ASP A 91 4.67 -6.23 -9.77
CA ASP A 91 4.60 -4.79 -9.66
C ASP A 91 5.12 -4.32 -8.28
N THR A 92 5.50 -3.05 -8.23
CA THR A 92 6.02 -2.39 -7.04
C THR A 92 5.19 -1.15 -6.74
N LEU A 93 4.74 -1.04 -5.50
CA LEU A 93 4.08 0.15 -4.97
C LEU A 93 4.99 0.73 -3.89
N THR A 94 5.47 1.95 -4.09
CA THR A 94 6.34 2.64 -3.13
C THR A 94 5.61 3.85 -2.58
N THR A 95 5.42 3.88 -1.27
CA THR A 95 4.73 4.97 -0.57
C THR A 95 5.70 5.71 0.33
N PHE A 96 5.69 7.04 0.23
CA PHE A 96 6.52 7.94 1.00
C PHE A 96 5.70 8.62 2.07
N TYR A 97 6.25 8.73 3.28
CA TYR A 97 5.56 9.27 4.43
C TYR A 97 6.31 10.45 5.04
N GLN A 98 5.54 11.40 5.58
CA GLN A 98 6.04 12.46 6.43
C GLN A 98 5.60 12.19 7.86
N PHE A 99 6.57 12.13 8.77
CA PHE A 99 6.35 11.88 10.20
C PHE A 99 6.38 13.21 10.97
N SER A 100 5.43 13.39 11.87
CA SER A 100 5.35 14.59 12.73
C SER A 100 4.82 14.22 14.11
N LYS A 101 4.91 15.15 15.07
CA LYS A 101 4.27 14.99 16.38
C LYS A 101 2.74 14.80 16.28
N ALA A 102 2.13 15.30 15.21
CA ALA A 102 0.69 15.19 14.96
C ALA A 102 0.29 13.84 14.32
N GLY A 103 1.26 13.00 13.95
CA GLY A 103 1.04 11.72 13.30
C GLY A 103 1.81 11.58 12.00
N VAL A 104 1.44 10.56 11.23
CA VAL A 104 2.09 10.18 9.97
C VAL A 104 1.14 10.41 8.81
N ARG A 105 1.65 10.97 7.71
CA ARG A 105 0.88 11.22 6.49
C ARG A 105 1.59 10.69 5.26
N CYS A 106 0.82 10.13 4.31
CA CYS A 106 1.32 9.83 2.98
C CYS A 106 1.61 11.14 2.24
N SER A 107 2.79 11.22 1.63
CA SER A 107 3.25 12.40 0.87
C SER A 107 3.39 12.12 -0.62
N LYS A 108 3.71 10.88 -1.00
CA LYS A 108 3.95 10.53 -2.39
C LYS A 108 3.80 9.03 -2.63
N VAL A 109 3.30 8.67 -3.81
CA VAL A 109 3.09 7.27 -4.23
C VAL A 109 3.65 7.05 -5.62
N LEU A 110 4.44 5.98 -5.75
CA LEU A 110 4.99 5.50 -7.01
C LEU A 110 4.44 4.11 -7.29
N TYR A 111 4.13 3.86 -8.55
CA TYR A 111 3.78 2.53 -9.05
C TYR A 111 4.75 2.15 -10.17
N ASN A 112 5.45 1.02 -10.03
CA ASN A 112 6.52 0.61 -10.96
C ASN A 112 7.52 1.75 -11.23
N ARG A 113 7.95 2.43 -10.16
CA ARG A 113 8.84 3.61 -10.17
C ARG A 113 8.27 4.88 -10.83
N ALA A 114 7.11 4.82 -11.46
CA ALA A 114 6.44 5.99 -12.01
C ALA A 114 5.67 6.74 -10.91
N LEU A 115 5.81 8.06 -10.85
CA LEU A 115 5.04 8.90 -9.92
C LEU A 115 3.56 8.85 -10.31
N LYS A 116 2.70 8.48 -9.36
CA LYS A 116 1.25 8.42 -9.57
C LYS A 116 0.49 9.44 -8.72
N TRP A 117 1.05 9.82 -7.58
CA TRP A 117 0.46 10.82 -6.71
C TRP A 117 1.55 11.52 -5.88
N ASP A 118 1.37 12.83 -5.67
CA ASP A 118 2.25 13.67 -4.87
C ASP A 118 1.41 14.73 -4.14
N LEU A 119 1.67 14.92 -2.85
CA LEU A 119 1.03 15.91 -2.00
C LEU A 119 1.29 17.34 -2.52
N ASP A 120 2.46 17.60 -3.12
CA ASP A 120 2.80 18.92 -3.64
C ASP A 120 2.02 19.28 -4.93
N ASN A 121 1.41 18.29 -5.60
CA ASN A 121 0.66 18.45 -6.85
C ASN A 121 -0.86 18.23 -6.71
N GLY A 122 -1.41 18.07 -5.49
CA GLY A 122 -2.83 17.73 -5.28
C GLY A 122 -3.50 18.49 -4.15
N LYS A 123 -4.73 18.99 -4.39
CA LYS A 123 -5.65 19.35 -3.31
C LYS A 123 -6.07 18.08 -2.58
N PHE A 124 -6.04 18.13 -1.25
CA PHE A 124 -6.41 17.07 -0.33
C PHE A 124 -7.73 16.38 -0.72
N PRO A 125 -7.79 15.08 -1.07
CA PRO A 125 -8.99 14.32 -0.78
C PRO A 125 -9.04 14.18 0.74
N ALA A 126 -10.12 14.67 1.36
CA ALA A 126 -10.31 14.67 2.81
C ALA A 126 -10.21 13.26 3.47
N LEU A 127 -10.03 12.18 2.71
CA LEU A 127 -10.04 10.81 3.22
C LEU A 127 -9.05 9.91 2.46
N ARG A 128 -8.05 9.39 3.19
CA ARG A 128 -7.52 7.99 3.27
C ARG A 128 -7.37 7.11 2.02
N LYS A 129 -7.61 7.64 0.82
CA LYS A 129 -7.75 6.85 -0.41
C LYS A 129 -7.05 7.54 -1.58
N ILE A 130 -5.98 6.93 -2.07
CA ILE A 130 -5.26 7.38 -3.27
C ILE A 130 -5.69 6.47 -4.42
N THR A 131 -6.32 7.02 -5.46
CA THR A 131 -6.70 6.24 -6.65
C THR A 131 -5.62 6.42 -7.72
N ILE A 132 -4.95 5.33 -8.07
CA ILE A 132 -4.03 5.23 -9.20
C ILE A 132 -4.82 4.66 -10.37
N VAL A 133 -4.93 5.44 -11.45
CA VAL A 133 -5.43 4.94 -12.74
C VAL A 133 -4.23 4.64 -13.62
N MET A 134 -4.13 3.39 -14.06
CA MET A 134 -3.14 2.96 -15.04
C MET A 134 -3.77 3.01 -16.43
N ASN A 135 -3.02 3.48 -17.43
CA ASN A 135 -3.37 3.31 -18.83
C ASN A 135 -2.73 2.02 -19.36
N ASN A 136 -3.24 1.48 -20.46
CA ASN A 136 -2.59 0.38 -21.15
C ASN A 136 -1.32 0.93 -21.81
N ASP A 137 -0.16 0.69 -21.18
CA ASP A 137 1.16 0.83 -21.81
C ASP A 137 1.49 -0.45 -22.60
#